data_AF-A0A327SZY7-F1
#
_entry.id   AF-A0A327SZY7-F1
#
_cell.length_a   1.000
_cell.length_b   1.000
_cell.length_c   1.000
_cell.angle_alpha   90.00
_cell.angle_beta   90.00
_cell.angle_gamma   90.00
#
_symmetry.space_group_name_H-M   'P 1'
#
loop_
_entity.id
_entity.type
_entity.pdbx_description
1 polymer ?
#
loop_
_entity_poly.entity_id
_entity_poly.type
_entity_poly.pdbx_seq_one_letter_code
_entity_poly.pdbx_strand_id
1 'polypeptide(L)'
;MKTLKILRLLLTSYLGLMAATLILSLVGIVAYRLMGVEFQPVIIWFKVITLGVVGYYLGNYKKKEFYYYRNLGLSKTFIWVCTFTFDLSLFVALLILIKS
;
A
#
# COMPACT_ATOMS: atom_id res chain seq x y z
N MET A 1 22.37 3.72 -13.49
CA MET A 1 21.20 4.13 -14.31
C MET A 1 20.00 3.18 -14.25
N LYS A 2 20.17 1.85 -14.13
CA LYS A 2 19.03 0.90 -14.02
C LYS A 2 18.24 1.05 -12.70
N THR A 3 18.92 1.23 -11.57
CA THR A 3 18.32 1.35 -10.23
C THR A 3 17.41 2.57 -10.06
N LEU A 4 17.82 3.74 -10.55
CA LEU A 4 17.01 4.96 -10.53
C LEU A 4 15.70 4.81 -11.33
N LYS A 5 15.74 4.09 -12.45
CA LYS A 5 14.53 3.78 -13.23
C LYS A 5 13.56 2.90 -12.43
N ILE A 6 14.07 1.88 -11.75
CA ILE A 6 13.27 0.99 -10.89
C ILE A 6 12.65 1.78 -9.72
N LEU A 7 13.44 2.62 -9.06
CA LEU A 7 12.96 3.46 -7.95
C LEU A 7 11.83 4.39 -8.41
N ARG A 8 12.01 5.08 -9.54
CA ARG A 8 10.97 5.94 -10.14
C ARG A 8 9.70 5.15 -10.42
N LEU A 9 9.84 3.92 -10.92
CA LEU A 9 8.73 3.03 -11.24
C LEU A 9 7.92 2.64 -10.01
N LEU A 10 8.61 2.25 -8.94
CA LEU A 10 8.02 1.92 -7.64
C LEU A 10 7.30 3.14 -7.06
N LEU A 11 7.91 4.32 -7.17
CA LEU A 11 7.31 5.58 -6.71
C LEU A 11 6.05 5.93 -7.50
N THR A 12 6.07 5.84 -8.83
CA THR A 12 4.89 6.08 -9.67
C THR A 12 3.78 5.07 -9.38
N SER A 13 4.14 3.81 -9.12
CA SER A 13 3.18 2.78 -8.73
C SER A 13 2.54 3.11 -7.38
N TYR A 14 3.33 3.50 -6.38
CA TYR A 14 2.85 3.91 -5.06
C TYR A 14 1.98 5.17 -5.11
N LEU A 15 2.37 6.20 -5.87
CA LEU A 15 1.59 7.43 -6.02
C LEU A 15 0.19 7.17 -6.59
N GLY A 16 0.06 6.18 -7.49
CA GLY A 16 -1.25 5.77 -8.01
C GLY A 16 -2.17 5.13 -6.97
N LEU A 17 -1.59 4.54 -5.91
CA LEU A 17 -2.31 3.89 -4.81
C LEU A 17 -2.52 4.83 -3.62
N MET A 18 -1.63 5.82 -3.47
CA MET A 18 -1.46 6.66 -2.29
C MET A 18 -2.78 7.30 -1.82
N ALA A 19 -3.55 7.92 -2.70
CA ALA A 19 -4.77 8.60 -2.29
C ALA A 19 -5.78 7.64 -1.62
N ALA A 20 -6.00 6.47 -2.22
CA ALA A 20 -6.92 5.47 -1.70
C ALA A 20 -6.40 4.86 -0.39
N THR A 21 -5.13 4.47 -0.35
CA THR A 21 -4.55 3.81 0.83
C THR A 21 -4.40 4.76 2.02
N LEU A 22 -4.19 6.05 1.78
CA LEU A 22 -4.05 7.08 2.82
C LEU A 22 -5.41 7.40 3.46
N ILE A 23 -6.50 7.48 2.68
CA ILE A 23 -7.87 7.60 3.23
C ILE A 23 -8.18 6.40 4.13
N LEU A 24 -7.88 5.19 3.66
CA LEU A 24 -8.09 3.97 4.45
C LEU A 24 -7.23 3.93 5.72
N SER A 25 -5.99 4.44 5.65
CA SER A 25 -5.13 4.61 6.83
C SER A 25 -5.77 5.58 7.84
N LEU A 26 -6.32 6.71 7.40
CA LEU A 26 -7.01 7.66 8.28
C LEU A 26 -8.24 7.03 8.95
N VAL A 27 -9.04 6.28 8.19
CA VAL A 27 -10.19 5.53 8.75
C VAL A 27 -9.72 4.54 9.82
N GLY A 28 -8.66 3.79 9.57
CA GLY A 28 -8.08 2.86 10.54
C GLY A 28 -7.57 3.56 11.81
N ILE A 29 -6.96 4.74 11.67
CA ILE A 29 -6.49 5.55 12.80
C ILE A 29 -7.66 6.10 13.63
N VAL A 30 -8.70 6.61 12.98
CA VAL A 30 -9.90 7.09 13.69
C VAL A 30 -10.56 5.93 14.44
N ALA A 31 -10.70 4.77 13.79
CA ALA A 31 -11.22 3.56 14.44
C ALA A 31 -10.36 3.14 15.66
N TYR A 32 -9.03 3.19 15.54
CA TYR A 32 -8.11 2.92 16.65
C TYR A 32 -8.34 3.85 17.85
N ARG A 33 -8.53 5.15 17.60
CA ARG A 33 -8.78 6.12 18.67
C ARG A 33 -10.12 5.92 19.38
N LEU A 34 -11.14 5.46 18.66
CA LEU A 34 -12.48 5.24 19.22
C LEU A 34 -12.61 3.91 19.96
N MET A 35 -11.99 2.85 19.45
CA MET A 35 -12.14 1.48 19.97
C MET A 35 -11.02 1.06 20.92
N GLY A 36 -9.88 1.77 20.90
CA GLY A 36 -8.73 1.47 21.75
C GLY A 36 -7.87 0.30 21.25
N VAL A 37 -6.91 -0.10 22.10
CA VAL A 37 -5.84 -1.04 21.75
C VAL A 37 -6.35 -2.47 21.52
N GLU A 38 -7.47 -2.85 22.15
CA GLU A 38 -8.06 -4.19 22.03
C GLU A 38 -8.44 -4.53 20.58
N PHE A 39 -8.81 -3.51 19.80
CA PHE A 39 -9.18 -3.66 18.39
C PHE A 39 -7.99 -3.55 17.42
N GLN A 40 -6.76 -3.41 17.92
CA GLN A 40 -5.56 -3.30 17.08
C GLN A 40 -5.41 -4.46 16.07
N PRO A 41 -5.63 -5.75 16.43
CA PRO A 41 -5.58 -6.84 15.46
C PRO A 41 -6.61 -6.69 14.34
N VAL A 42 -7.84 -6.26 14.68
CA VAL A 42 -8.93 -6.04 13.72
C VAL A 42 -8.57 -4.93 12.74
N ILE A 43 -7.99 -3.84 13.24
CA ILE A 43 -7.56 -2.69 12.42
C ILE A 43 -6.42 -3.06 11.47
N ILE A 44 -5.48 -3.90 11.91
CA ILE A 44 -4.41 -4.42 11.05
C ILE A 44 -5.00 -5.30 9.95
N TRP A 45 -5.93 -6.21 10.27
CA TRP A 45 -6.59 -7.06 9.26
C TRP A 45 -7.44 -6.24 8.29
N PHE A 46 -8.15 -5.22 8.77
CA PHE A 46 -8.83 -4.24 7.92
C PHE A 46 -7.86 -3.62 6.90
N LYS A 47 -6.66 -3.21 7.34
CA LYS A 47 -5.65 -2.65 6.45
C LYS A 47 -5.16 -3.66 5.40
N VAL A 48 -4.92 -4.91 5.79
CA VAL A 48 -4.50 -5.99 4.88
C VAL A 48 -5.57 -6.26 3.81
N ILE A 49 -6.83 -6.40 4.23
CA ILE A 49 -7.95 -6.69 3.32
C ILE A 49 -8.14 -5.52 2.33
N THR A 50 -8.14 -4.29 2.83
CA THR A 50 -8.36 -3.10 1.99
C THR A 50 -7.21 -2.87 1.00
N LEU A 51 -5.96 -3.15 1.38
CA LEU A 51 -4.84 -3.17 0.44
C LEU A 51 -5.02 -4.22 -0.66
N GLY A 52 -5.54 -5.41 -0.32
CA GLY A 52 -5.89 -6.44 -1.30
C GLY A 52 -6.95 -5.97 -2.30
N VAL A 53 -8.03 -5.32 -1.81
CA VAL A 53 -9.12 -4.79 -2.65
C VAL A 53 -8.64 -3.65 -3.56
N VAL A 54 -7.97 -2.65 -2.99
CA VAL A 54 -7.40 -1.51 -3.74
C VAL A 54 -6.42 -2.03 -4.79
N GLY A 55 -5.55 -2.94 -4.36
CA GLY A 55 -4.70 -3.72 -5.23
C GLY A 55 -5.43 -4.27 -6.43
N TYR A 56 -6.38 -5.17 -6.17
CA TYR A 56 -7.12 -5.88 -7.22
C TYR A 56 -7.73 -4.92 -8.25
N TYR A 57 -8.35 -3.84 -7.77
CA TYR A 57 -8.95 -2.82 -8.62
C TYR A 57 -7.90 -2.12 -9.51
N LEU A 58 -6.81 -1.62 -8.93
CA LEU A 58 -5.73 -1.01 -9.71
C LEU A 58 -5.00 -2.01 -10.61
N GLY A 59 -4.92 -3.27 -10.21
CA GLY A 59 -4.37 -4.36 -11.00
C GLY A 59 -5.10 -4.56 -12.31
N ASN A 60 -6.41 -4.32 -12.32
CA ASN A 60 -7.25 -4.37 -13.51
C ASN A 60 -7.22 -3.05 -14.30
N TYR A 61 -7.25 -1.91 -13.61
CA TYR A 61 -7.22 -0.58 -14.25
C TYR A 61 -5.88 -0.28 -14.94
N LYS A 62 -4.77 -0.61 -14.27
CA LYS A 62 -3.39 -0.34 -14.74
C LYS A 62 -2.76 -1.52 -15.50
N LYS A 63 -3.56 -2.44 -16.06
CA LYS A 63 -3.04 -3.60 -16.83
C LYS A 63 -1.98 -3.19 -17.87
N LYS A 64 -2.18 -2.06 -18.54
CA LYS A 64 -1.25 -1.49 -19.54
C LYS A 64 0.12 -1.12 -18.97
N GLU A 65 0.16 -0.53 -17.78
CA GLU A 65 1.43 -0.17 -17.10
C GLU A 65 2.23 -1.41 -16.70
N PHE A 66 1.55 -2.49 -16.28
CA PHE A 66 2.22 -3.75 -15.95
C PHE A 66 2.90 -4.43 -17.15
N TYR A 67 2.40 -4.23 -18.38
CA TYR A 67 3.09 -4.71 -19.58
C TYR A 67 4.40 -3.97 -19.83
N TYR A 68 4.43 -2.66 -19.59
CA TYR A 68 5.66 -1.87 -19.65
C TYR A 68 6.70 -2.33 -18.63
N TYR A 69 6.25 -2.66 -17.41
CA TYR A 69 7.13 -3.17 -16.36
C TYR A 69 7.71 -4.55 -16.67
N ARG A 70 6.92 -5.41 -17.32
CA ARG A 70 7.38 -6.73 -17.77
C ARG A 70 8.47 -6.62 -18.85
N ASN A 71 8.35 -5.66 -19.76
CA ASN A 71 9.38 -5.40 -20.78
C ASN A 71 10.71 -4.89 -20.17
N LEU A 72 10.67 -4.35 -18.95
CA LEU A 72 11.85 -3.96 -18.18
C LEU A 72 12.43 -5.09 -17.32
N GLY A 73 11.87 -6.30 -17.39
CA GLY A 73 12.31 -7.47 -16.60
C GLY A 73 11.79 -7.48 -15.16
N LEU A 74 10.88 -6.58 -14.79
CA LEU A 74 10.27 -6.56 -13.46
C LEU A 74 8.96 -7.35 -13.46
N SER A 75 8.81 -8.24 -12.48
CA SER A 75 7.55 -8.95 -12.29
C SER A 75 6.49 -8.04 -11.68
N LYS A 76 5.23 -8.21 -12.08
CA LYS A 76 4.08 -7.53 -11.46
C LYS A 76 4.05 -7.75 -9.95
N THR A 77 4.31 -8.99 -9.52
CA THR A 77 4.32 -9.40 -8.11
C THR A 77 5.37 -8.66 -7.31
N PHE A 78 6.58 -8.44 -7.86
CA PHE A 78 7.64 -7.71 -7.18
C PHE A 78 7.22 -6.26 -6.86
N ILE A 79 6.67 -5.55 -7.85
CA ILE A 79 6.20 -4.17 -7.66
C ILE A 79 5.12 -4.12 -6.58
N TRP A 80 4.15 -5.04 -6.66
CA TRP A 80 3.07 -5.13 -5.69
C TRP A 80 3.53 -5.39 -4.27
N VAL A 81 4.41 -6.38 -4.09
CA VAL A 81 4.94 -6.72 -2.76
C VAL A 81 5.69 -5.54 -2.17
N CYS A 82 6.55 -4.87 -2.96
CA CYS A 82 7.25 -3.67 -2.49
C CYS A 82 6.28 -2.56 -2.08
N THR A 83 5.28 -2.26 -2.92
CA THR A 83 4.34 -1.18 -2.65
C THR A 83 3.45 -1.47 -1.44
N PHE A 84 2.95 -2.70 -1.30
CA PHE A 84 2.09 -3.08 -0.17
C PHE A 84 2.86 -3.17 1.13
N THR A 85 4.08 -3.71 1.09
CA THR A 85 4.94 -3.79 2.28
C THR A 85 5.26 -2.38 2.76
N PHE A 86 5.58 -1.45 1.87
CA PHE A 86 5.84 -0.06 2.22
C PHE A 86 4.61 0.61 2.85
N ASP A 87 3.43 0.49 2.24
CA ASP A 87 2.19 1.10 2.75
C ASP A 87 1.78 0.53 4.11
N LEU A 88 1.89 -0.79 4.29
CA LEU A 88 1.60 -1.45 5.55
C LEU A 88 2.59 -1.05 6.65
N SER A 89 3.88 -0.95 6.32
CA SER A 89 4.92 -0.45 7.25
C SER A 89 4.63 0.97 7.71
N LEU A 90 4.21 1.84 6.77
CA LEU A 90 3.84 3.22 7.07
C LEU A 90 2.61 3.27 7.99
N PHE A 91 1.60 2.43 7.74
CA PHE A 91 0.42 2.34 8.60
C PHE A 91 0.75 1.87 10.02
N VAL A 92 1.61 0.85 10.16
CA VAL A 92 2.07 0.37 11.47
C VAL A 92 2.87 1.46 12.20
N ALA A 93 3.75 2.17 11.49
CA ALA A 93 4.48 3.29 12.07
C ALA A 93 3.55 4.39 12.58
N LEU A 94 2.49 4.73 11.84
CA LEU A 94 1.47 5.69 12.29
C LEU A 94 0.73 5.21 13.55
N LEU A 95 0.39 3.92 13.65
CA LEU A 95 -0.23 3.37 14.86
C LEU A 95 0.70 3.47 16.07
N ILE A 96 2.00 3.20 15.89
CA ILE A 96 3.01 3.33 16.95
C ILE A 96 3.13 4.80 17.40
N LEU A 97 3.21 5.73 16.44
CA LEU A 97 3.35 7.17 16.72
C LEU A 97 2.13 7.74 17.45
N ILE A 98 0.93 7.25 17.17
CA ILE A 98 -0.31 7.73 17.83
C ILE A 98 -0.51 7.08 19.20
N LYS A 99 0.05 5.89 19.41
CA LYS A 99 0.04 5.20 20.71
C LYS A 99 1.00 5.84 21.71
N SER A 100 2.14 6.35 21.24
CA SER A 100 3.15 7.05 22.06
C SER A 100 2.67 8.44 22.48
#